data_AF-V9XMF0-F1
#
_entry.id   AF-V9XMF0-F1
#
_cell.length_a   1.000
_cell.length_b   1.000
_cell.length_c   1.000
_cell.angle_alpha   90.00
_cell.angle_beta   90.00
_cell.angle_gamma   90.00
#
_symmetry.space_group_name_H-M   'P 1'
#
loop_
_entity.id
_entity.type
_entity.pdbx_description
1 polymer ?
#
loop_
_entity_poly.entity_id
_entity_poly.type
_entity_poly.pdbx_seq_one_letter_code
_entity_poly.pdbx_strand_id
1 'polypeptide(L)'
;MDRSTGPCDPPDDPDDIPQSFHDISYAAPRQRRGGDVDDPQHGYWNRRRFLAGTAAAMAALIGTAGVLASEADASPLNETPPVRDTINGVLAFVAPGNDPYSHQQGVWTDRPGGVTAGTAESLERTLDQASPMPLLGPEAGNLPGAAAIAVLLNTFGVTADPRSVSGPFAAPFANLSHAAKAQVFEWLDTDPRFEGLVLKFVVNAIPTLAAFAAFSEVSAYNRTRRELTGRPVGWELSRYAGPSDGWDEFLGYYGEIDEVEG
;
A
#
# COMPACT_ATOMS: atom_id res chain seq x y z
N MET A 1 -40.09 -39.71 31.70
CA MET A 1 -40.34 -38.64 32.70
C MET A 1 -39.03 -37.89 32.82
N ASP A 2 -38.84 -36.66 32.35
CA ASP A 2 -39.74 -35.66 31.78
C ASP A 2 -38.88 -34.62 31.02
N ARG A 3 -39.40 -34.04 29.95
CA ARG A 3 -38.77 -32.99 29.12
C ARG A 3 -39.13 -31.62 29.72
N SER A 4 -38.21 -30.66 29.74
CA SER A 4 -38.57 -29.25 29.49
C SER A 4 -37.36 -28.38 29.15
N THR A 5 -37.25 -28.01 27.87
CA THR A 5 -36.55 -26.83 27.39
C THR A 5 -37.55 -25.66 27.33
N GLY A 6 -37.13 -24.48 27.80
CA GLY A 6 -37.79 -23.18 27.62
C GLY A 6 -36.74 -22.05 27.68
N PRO A 7 -36.98 -20.92 27.01
CA PRO A 7 -35.97 -20.14 26.28
C PRO A 7 -35.15 -19.20 27.17
N CYS A 8 -33.92 -18.89 26.76
CA CYS A 8 -33.21 -17.74 27.28
C CYS A 8 -33.94 -16.48 26.78
N ASP A 9 -34.64 -15.80 27.70
CA ASP A 9 -35.21 -14.49 27.45
C ASP A 9 -34.10 -13.50 27.04
N PRO A 10 -34.38 -12.55 26.12
CA PRO A 10 -33.47 -11.45 25.87
C PRO A 10 -33.38 -10.55 27.12
N PRO A 11 -32.23 -9.89 27.36
CA PRO A 11 -32.08 -9.01 28.52
C PRO A 11 -33.03 -7.81 28.43
N ASP A 12 -33.72 -7.51 29.53
CA ASP A 12 -34.70 -6.42 29.67
C ASP A 12 -34.06 -5.02 29.75
N ASP A 13 -32.73 -4.90 29.69
CA ASP A 13 -32.01 -3.64 29.84
C ASP A 13 -30.90 -3.47 28.76
N PRO A 14 -30.97 -2.44 27.89
CA PRO A 14 -29.94 -2.18 26.88
C PRO A 14 -28.58 -1.75 27.44
N ASP A 15 -28.43 -1.53 28.75
CA ASP A 15 -27.19 -1.04 29.36
C ASP A 15 -26.31 -2.11 30.04
N ASP A 16 -26.71 -3.40 30.06
CA ASP A 16 -25.94 -4.47 30.72
C ASP A 16 -24.95 -5.19 29.75
N ILE A 17 -24.09 -4.41 29.10
CA ILE A 17 -22.93 -4.92 28.34
C ILE A 17 -21.68 -4.90 29.25
N PRO A 18 -20.97 -6.02 29.44
CA PRO A 18 -19.77 -6.06 30.28
C PRO A 18 -18.67 -5.11 29.75
N GLN A 19 -18.28 -4.15 30.59
CA GLN A 19 -17.32 -3.07 30.30
C GLN A 19 -15.83 -3.50 30.20
N SER A 20 -15.50 -4.47 29.36
CA SER A 20 -14.09 -4.90 29.16
C SER A 20 -13.41 -4.35 27.89
N PHE A 21 -14.02 -3.39 27.19
CA PHE A 21 -13.52 -2.83 25.92
C PHE A 21 -13.18 -1.33 26.00
N HIS A 22 -12.56 -0.85 27.08
CA HIS A 22 -12.19 0.57 27.23
C HIS A 22 -10.74 0.81 27.69
N ASP A 23 -9.77 0.04 27.17
CA ASP A 23 -8.35 0.36 27.39
C ASP A 23 -7.46 0.09 26.15
N ILE A 24 -7.87 0.60 25.00
CA ILE A 24 -6.93 0.94 23.91
C ILE A 24 -6.80 2.47 23.89
N SER A 25 -5.94 2.98 24.76
CA SER A 25 -5.55 4.39 24.74
C SER A 25 -4.69 4.66 23.49
N TYR A 26 -5.33 5.13 22.42
CA TYR A 26 -4.64 5.85 21.36
C TYR A 26 -4.17 7.18 21.95
N ALA A 27 -2.88 7.28 22.26
CA ALA A 27 -2.27 8.55 22.63
C ALA A 27 -2.22 9.45 21.39
N ALA A 28 -3.29 10.22 21.17
CA ALA A 28 -3.28 11.34 20.23
C ALA A 28 -2.22 12.38 20.67
N PRO A 29 -1.46 12.98 19.74
CA PRO A 29 -0.54 14.05 20.09
C PRO A 29 -1.32 15.24 20.66
N ARG A 30 -0.89 15.72 21.83
CA ARG A 30 -1.51 16.87 22.53
C ARG A 30 -1.41 18.13 21.67
N GLN A 31 -2.52 18.51 21.04
CA GLN A 31 -2.66 19.80 20.39
C GLN A 31 -3.00 20.85 21.46
N ARG A 32 -2.09 21.81 21.69
CA ARG A 32 -2.30 22.95 22.58
C ARG A 32 -3.48 23.77 22.06
N ARG A 33 -4.56 23.84 22.85
CA ARG A 33 -5.74 24.68 22.57
C ARG A 33 -5.58 26.04 23.26
N GLY A 34 -5.64 27.12 22.49
CA GLY A 34 -5.83 28.48 23.01
C GLY A 34 -5.07 29.54 22.22
N GLY A 35 -5.77 30.23 21.31
CA GLY A 35 -5.27 31.39 20.59
C GLY A 35 -6.11 31.67 19.35
N ASP A 36 -7.23 32.35 19.55
CA ASP A 36 -8.06 32.95 18.50
C ASP A 36 -7.25 34.08 17.84
N VAL A 37 -6.83 33.88 16.59
CA VAL A 37 -6.25 34.89 15.71
C VAL A 37 -6.69 34.55 14.29
N ASP A 38 -7.50 35.42 13.70
CA ASP A 38 -7.82 35.45 12.28
C ASP A 38 -6.53 35.36 11.43
N ASP A 39 -6.33 34.26 10.69
CA ASP A 39 -5.29 34.16 9.66
C ASP A 39 -5.91 33.75 8.32
N PRO A 40 -6.09 34.69 7.37
CA PRO A 40 -6.47 34.38 6.01
C PRO A 40 -5.22 33.99 5.20
N GLN A 41 -4.75 32.76 5.37
CA GLN A 41 -3.78 32.13 4.47
C GLN A 41 -4.28 30.79 3.93
N HIS A 42 -5.41 30.84 3.21
CA HIS A 42 -5.57 29.97 2.05
C HIS A 42 -4.52 30.41 1.02
N GLY A 43 -3.33 29.80 1.10
CA GLY A 43 -2.24 29.99 0.16
C GLY A 43 -2.70 29.63 -1.25
N TYR A 44 -3.11 30.64 -2.00
CA TYR A 44 -3.43 30.51 -3.42
C TYR A 44 -2.23 29.91 -4.14
N TRP A 45 -2.44 28.68 -4.60
CA TRP A 45 -1.55 27.93 -5.46
C TRP A 45 -0.98 28.79 -6.58
N ASN A 46 0.35 28.90 -6.63
CA ASN A 46 1.04 29.52 -7.76
C ASN A 46 0.99 28.57 -8.96
N ARG A 47 -0.14 28.57 -9.68
CA ARG A 47 -0.35 27.85 -10.95
C ARG A 47 0.82 28.00 -11.92
N ARG A 48 1.52 29.14 -11.90
CA ARG A 48 2.71 29.41 -12.73
C ARG A 48 3.96 28.63 -12.31
N ARG A 49 4.18 28.38 -11.01
CA ARG A 49 5.28 27.53 -10.52
C ARG A 49 4.98 26.05 -10.76
N PHE A 50 3.72 25.64 -10.65
CA PHE A 50 3.28 24.29 -11.03
C PHE A 50 3.37 24.07 -12.53
N LEU A 51 2.90 25.00 -13.37
CA LEU A 51 3.05 24.88 -14.83
C LEU A 51 4.50 24.96 -15.27
N ALA A 52 5.36 25.76 -14.61
CA ALA A 52 6.79 25.74 -14.88
C ALA A 52 7.45 24.42 -14.45
N GLY A 53 7.07 23.86 -13.29
CA GLY A 53 7.60 22.58 -12.78
C GLY A 53 7.05 21.36 -13.52
N THR A 54 5.78 21.37 -13.93
CA THR A 54 5.11 20.27 -14.64
C THR A 54 5.26 20.36 -16.14
N ALA A 55 5.40 21.54 -16.76
CA ALA A 55 5.84 21.61 -18.15
C ALA A 55 7.32 21.27 -18.27
N ALA A 56 8.16 21.60 -17.27
CA ALA A 56 9.54 21.10 -17.23
C ALA A 56 9.60 19.59 -16.98
N ALA A 57 8.78 19.02 -16.08
CA ALA A 57 8.72 17.58 -15.85
C ALA A 57 8.09 16.81 -17.03
N MET A 58 7.07 17.36 -17.68
CA MET A 58 6.44 16.77 -18.87
C MET A 58 7.26 16.97 -20.14
N ALA A 59 7.96 18.10 -20.32
CA ALA A 59 8.98 18.23 -21.36
C ALA A 59 10.22 17.39 -21.02
N ALA A 60 10.45 17.04 -19.75
CA ALA A 60 11.44 16.04 -19.34
C ALA A 60 10.90 14.60 -19.33
N LEU A 61 9.64 14.36 -19.70
CA LEU A 61 9.06 13.01 -19.93
C LEU A 61 8.78 12.78 -21.42
N ILE A 62 8.31 13.81 -22.13
CA ILE A 62 8.04 13.83 -23.57
C ILE A 62 9.28 14.26 -24.36
N GLY A 63 10.01 15.27 -23.88
CA GLY A 63 11.23 15.76 -24.52
C GLY A 63 12.49 14.99 -24.11
N THR A 64 12.52 14.23 -23.01
CA THR A 64 13.58 13.22 -22.83
C THR A 64 13.34 12.01 -23.72
N ALA A 65 12.09 11.56 -23.89
CA ALA A 65 11.77 10.51 -24.86
C ALA A 65 12.06 10.95 -26.32
N GLY A 66 11.83 12.23 -26.66
CA GLY A 66 12.01 12.76 -28.00
C GLY A 66 13.39 13.37 -28.33
N VAL A 67 14.11 13.97 -27.36
CA VAL A 67 15.42 14.62 -27.58
C VAL A 67 16.59 13.68 -27.24
N LEU A 68 16.40 12.59 -26.49
CA LEU A 68 17.42 11.53 -26.39
C LEU A 68 17.62 10.75 -27.70
N ALA A 69 16.76 10.96 -28.70
CA ALA A 69 16.90 10.37 -30.03
C ALA A 69 17.71 11.25 -31.02
N SER A 70 18.07 12.48 -30.66
CA SER A 70 18.94 13.31 -31.51
C SER A 70 19.75 14.28 -30.66
N GLU A 71 21.06 14.03 -30.64
CA GLU A 71 22.13 14.90 -30.15
C GLU A 71 22.30 14.96 -28.62
N ALA A 72 22.90 13.91 -28.04
CA ALA A 72 23.70 14.05 -26.82
C ALA A 72 24.79 12.96 -26.74
N ASP A 73 26.05 13.36 -26.85
CA ASP A 73 27.14 12.69 -26.13
C ASP A 73 26.84 12.82 -24.63
N ALA A 74 26.14 11.84 -24.06
CA ALA A 74 25.88 11.75 -22.62
C ALA A 74 25.73 10.28 -22.23
N SER A 75 26.41 9.89 -21.15
CA SER A 75 26.51 8.54 -20.60
C SER A 75 25.20 7.73 -20.62
N PRO A 76 25.28 6.41 -20.84
CA PRO A 76 24.09 5.60 -21.06
C PRO A 76 23.22 5.57 -19.80
N LEU A 77 21.97 6.02 -19.92
CA LEU A 77 20.87 5.68 -19.01
C LEU A 77 20.60 4.17 -19.14
N ASN A 78 21.46 3.35 -18.54
CA ASN A 78 21.39 1.89 -18.55
C ASN A 78 21.10 1.32 -17.16
N GLU A 79 20.63 2.14 -16.23
CA GLU A 79 20.24 1.69 -14.90
C GLU A 79 18.77 1.29 -14.94
N THR A 80 18.51 -0.02 -14.87
CA THR A 80 17.20 -0.58 -14.53
C THR A 80 16.62 0.21 -13.36
N PRO A 81 15.34 0.66 -13.41
CA PRO A 81 14.76 1.42 -12.31
C PRO A 81 14.91 0.64 -11.00
N PRO A 82 15.11 1.30 -9.85
CA PRO A 82 15.29 0.64 -8.55
C PRO A 82 13.97 0.06 -8.04
N VAL A 83 13.42 -0.93 -8.76
CA VAL A 83 12.08 -1.49 -8.57
C VAL A 83 11.90 -1.97 -7.13
N ARG A 84 12.87 -2.75 -6.64
CA ARG A 84 12.80 -3.36 -5.31
C ARG A 84 12.66 -2.31 -4.21
N ASP A 85 13.46 -1.23 -4.27
CA ASP A 85 13.41 -0.15 -3.28
C ASP A 85 12.10 0.63 -3.39
N THR A 86 11.62 0.91 -4.60
CA THR A 86 10.32 1.57 -4.79
C THR A 86 9.18 0.73 -4.21
N ILE A 87 9.17 -0.57 -4.49
CA ILE A 87 8.15 -1.51 -4.02
C ILE A 87 8.18 -1.64 -2.49
N ASN A 88 9.37 -1.76 -1.88
CA ASN A 88 9.50 -1.71 -0.42
C ASN A 88 9.02 -0.37 0.16
N GLY A 89 9.29 0.74 -0.53
CA GLY A 89 8.79 2.06 -0.16
C GLY A 89 7.26 2.15 -0.15
N VAL A 90 6.58 1.47 -1.08
CA VAL A 90 5.11 1.35 -1.12
C VAL A 90 4.61 0.42 -0.01
N LEU A 91 5.24 -0.73 0.20
CA LEU A 91 4.85 -1.68 1.24
C LEU A 91 4.95 -1.05 2.64
N ALA A 92 6.05 -0.34 2.93
CA ALA A 92 6.20 0.41 4.18
C ALA A 92 5.17 1.53 4.32
N PHE A 93 4.79 2.20 3.22
CA PHE A 93 3.78 3.25 3.25
C PHE A 93 2.39 2.72 3.65
N VAL A 94 2.01 1.56 3.13
CA VAL A 94 0.69 0.94 3.35
C VAL A 94 0.63 0.18 4.68
N ALA A 95 1.66 -0.59 5.00
CA ALA A 95 1.75 -1.39 6.22
C ALA A 95 3.09 -1.11 6.92
N PRO A 96 3.19 -0.02 7.69
CA PRO A 96 4.42 0.31 8.43
C PRO A 96 4.83 -0.79 9.42
N GLY A 97 6.12 -1.06 9.50
CA GLY A 97 6.71 -2.08 10.37
C GLY A 97 7.99 -1.61 11.05
N ASN A 98 8.82 -2.56 11.46
CA ASN A 98 10.14 -2.38 12.07
C ASN A 98 11.29 -2.38 11.04
N ASP A 99 10.97 -2.21 9.75
CA ASP A 99 11.93 -2.24 8.66
C ASP A 99 12.56 -0.85 8.38
N PRO A 100 13.72 -0.80 7.70
CA PRO A 100 14.40 0.47 7.40
C PRO A 100 13.58 1.47 6.58
N TYR A 101 12.66 1.03 5.71
CA TYR A 101 11.84 1.91 4.89
C TYR A 101 10.76 2.60 5.72
N SER A 102 10.17 1.86 6.67
CA SER A 102 9.24 2.40 7.67
C SER A 102 9.92 3.43 8.57
N HIS A 103 11.15 3.16 9.02
CA HIS A 103 11.94 4.14 9.76
C HIS A 103 12.25 5.40 8.93
N GLN A 104 12.67 5.24 7.67
CA GLN A 104 13.00 6.35 6.78
C GLN A 104 11.82 7.29 6.54
N GLN A 105 10.61 6.76 6.35
CA GLN A 105 9.43 7.58 6.10
C GLN A 105 8.87 8.27 7.36
N GLY A 106 9.38 7.93 8.54
CA GLY A 106 8.98 8.51 9.83
C GLY A 106 7.73 7.89 10.48
N VAL A 107 7.16 6.83 9.91
CA VAL A 107 6.01 6.09 10.46
C VAL A 107 6.39 4.61 10.50
N TRP A 108 6.48 4.05 11.71
CA TRP A 108 6.99 2.71 11.98
C TRP A 108 6.40 2.13 13.27
N THR A 109 6.57 0.82 13.46
CA THR A 109 6.18 0.11 14.70
C THR A 109 7.28 -0.88 15.11
N ASP A 110 7.22 -1.43 16.32
CA ASP A 110 8.14 -2.47 16.79
C ASP A 110 7.84 -3.86 16.21
N ARG A 111 6.69 -4.02 15.55
CA ARG A 111 6.23 -5.26 14.93
C ARG A 111 6.57 -5.33 13.44
N PRO A 112 6.60 -6.53 12.84
CA PRO A 112 6.72 -6.68 11.39
C PRO A 112 5.61 -5.94 10.64
N GLY A 113 5.94 -5.37 9.48
CA GLY A 113 5.01 -4.68 8.57
C GLY A 113 5.01 -5.31 7.17
N GLY A 114 4.70 -4.51 6.14
CA GLY A 114 4.63 -4.98 4.76
C GLY A 114 5.97 -5.34 4.14
N VAL A 115 7.08 -4.81 4.65
CA VAL A 115 8.43 -5.10 4.15
C VAL A 115 9.00 -6.33 4.86
N THR A 116 8.65 -7.51 4.35
CA THR A 116 9.20 -8.80 4.80
C THR A 116 9.69 -9.65 3.63
N ALA A 117 10.35 -10.77 3.95
CA ALA A 117 10.83 -11.72 2.96
C ALA A 117 9.69 -12.15 2.02
N GLY A 118 9.94 -12.12 0.71
CA GLY A 118 8.99 -12.54 -0.32
C GLY A 118 7.89 -11.53 -0.68
N THR A 119 7.55 -10.56 0.19
CA THR A 119 6.40 -9.66 -0.03
C THR A 119 6.60 -8.77 -1.25
N ALA A 120 7.76 -8.12 -1.37
CA ALA A 120 8.08 -7.30 -2.54
C ALA A 120 8.13 -8.12 -3.84
N GLU A 121 8.65 -9.35 -3.81
CA GLU A 121 8.68 -10.22 -4.99
C GLU A 121 7.27 -10.63 -5.43
N SER A 122 6.38 -10.88 -4.46
CA SER A 122 4.98 -11.17 -4.76
C SER A 122 4.29 -9.97 -5.40
N LEU A 123 4.48 -8.76 -4.86
CA LEU A 123 3.87 -7.56 -5.44
C LEU A 123 4.42 -7.26 -6.83
N GLU A 124 5.74 -7.37 -7.04
CA GLU A 124 6.37 -7.24 -8.36
C GLU A 124 5.75 -8.21 -9.36
N ARG A 125 5.66 -9.50 -9.01
CA ARG A 125 5.05 -10.52 -9.85
C ARG A 125 3.58 -10.21 -10.17
N THR A 126 2.81 -9.75 -9.19
CA THR A 126 1.40 -9.36 -9.39
C THR A 126 1.30 -8.20 -10.37
N LEU A 127 2.14 -7.16 -10.23
CA LEU A 127 2.14 -6.00 -11.13
C LEU A 127 2.59 -6.37 -12.54
N ASP A 128 3.59 -7.23 -12.66
CA ASP A 128 4.08 -7.74 -13.95
C ASP A 128 3.02 -8.58 -14.68
N GLN A 129 2.22 -9.36 -13.94
CA GLN A 129 1.12 -10.15 -14.51
C GLN A 129 -0.13 -9.33 -14.79
N ALA A 130 -0.40 -8.29 -13.99
CA ALA A 130 -1.56 -7.42 -14.16
C ALA A 130 -1.44 -6.50 -15.39
N SER A 131 -0.26 -6.40 -15.99
CA SER A 131 0.02 -5.49 -17.10
C SER A 131 0.23 -6.26 -18.43
N PRO A 132 -0.83 -6.50 -19.21
CA PRO A 132 -0.70 -7.08 -20.56
C PRO A 132 -0.34 -6.05 -21.64
N MET A 133 -0.18 -4.76 -21.30
CA MET A 133 0.03 -3.64 -22.24
C MET A 133 0.98 -2.59 -21.65
N PRO A 134 1.72 -1.84 -22.48
CA PRO A 134 2.63 -0.78 -22.01
C PRO A 134 1.89 0.28 -21.17
N LEU A 135 2.15 0.32 -19.86
CA LEU A 135 1.49 1.27 -18.93
C LEU A 135 1.82 2.74 -19.24
N LEU A 136 2.95 2.99 -19.89
CA LEU A 136 3.47 4.32 -20.22
C LEU A 136 3.29 4.66 -21.71
N GLY A 137 2.46 3.90 -22.44
CA GLY A 137 2.20 4.08 -23.87
C GLY A 137 3.16 3.31 -24.78
N PRO A 138 2.87 3.27 -26.10
CA PRO A 138 3.63 2.47 -27.07
C PRO A 138 5.10 2.90 -27.20
N GLU A 139 5.41 4.17 -26.93
CA GLU A 139 6.76 4.75 -27.02
C GLU A 139 7.70 4.27 -25.90
N ALA A 140 7.14 3.87 -24.74
CA ALA A 140 7.90 3.47 -23.56
C ALA A 140 8.35 1.99 -23.59
N GLY A 141 8.02 1.26 -24.65
CA GLY A 141 8.34 -0.16 -24.80
C GLY A 141 7.56 -1.07 -23.86
N ASN A 142 7.85 -2.38 -23.93
CA ASN A 142 7.19 -3.40 -23.12
C ASN A 142 7.92 -3.60 -21.78
N LEU A 143 7.93 -2.55 -20.94
CA LEU A 143 8.47 -2.66 -19.58
C LEU A 143 7.58 -3.58 -18.73
N PRO A 144 8.16 -4.42 -17.85
CA PRO A 144 7.39 -5.10 -16.82
C PRO A 144 6.57 -4.09 -15.99
N GLY A 145 5.36 -4.48 -15.58
CA GLY A 145 4.44 -3.59 -14.86
C GLY A 145 5.07 -2.98 -13.60
N ALA A 146 5.84 -3.75 -12.84
CA ALA A 146 6.53 -3.26 -11.65
C ALA A 146 7.59 -2.20 -11.99
N ALA A 147 8.31 -2.34 -13.11
CA ALA A 147 9.29 -1.38 -13.58
C ALA A 147 8.63 -0.06 -14.03
N ALA A 148 7.50 -0.15 -14.74
CA ALA A 148 6.74 1.04 -15.15
C ALA A 148 6.20 1.81 -13.93
N ILE A 149 5.68 1.11 -12.93
CA ILE A 149 5.26 1.73 -11.65
C ILE A 149 6.45 2.36 -10.93
N ALA A 150 7.60 1.70 -10.90
CA ALA A 150 8.79 2.24 -10.25
C ALA A 150 9.24 3.56 -10.90
N VAL A 151 9.27 3.64 -12.23
CA VAL A 151 9.58 4.88 -12.98
C VAL A 151 8.59 5.98 -12.61
N LEU A 152 7.29 5.68 -12.62
CA LEU A 152 6.23 6.65 -12.33
C LEU A 152 6.37 7.20 -10.90
N LEU A 153 6.44 6.33 -9.90
CA LEU A 153 6.52 6.73 -8.50
C LEU A 153 7.82 7.49 -8.19
N ASN A 154 8.95 7.07 -8.77
CA ASN A 154 10.22 7.77 -8.55
C ASN A 154 10.23 9.16 -9.21
N THR A 155 9.61 9.31 -10.38
CA THR A 155 9.48 10.62 -11.06
C THR A 155 8.63 11.59 -10.23
N PHE A 156 7.48 11.13 -9.74
CA PHE A 156 6.65 11.95 -8.86
C PHE A 156 7.32 12.17 -7.49
N GLY A 157 8.14 11.22 -7.03
CA GLY A 157 8.88 11.37 -5.79
C GLY A 157 9.92 12.48 -5.81
N VAL A 158 10.70 12.59 -6.89
CA VAL A 158 11.62 13.73 -7.09
C VAL A 158 10.86 15.04 -7.19
N THR A 159 9.67 15.03 -7.79
CA THR A 159 8.79 16.22 -7.86
C THR A 159 8.27 16.63 -6.48
N ALA A 160 7.94 15.67 -5.61
CA ALA A 160 7.46 15.91 -4.26
C ALA A 160 8.57 16.46 -3.35
N ASP A 161 9.76 15.88 -3.42
CA ASP A 161 10.95 16.37 -2.71
C ASP A 161 12.20 16.08 -3.54
N PRO A 162 12.86 17.10 -4.12
CA PRO A 162 14.11 16.91 -4.87
C PRO A 162 15.25 16.30 -4.06
N ARG A 163 15.24 16.41 -2.72
CA ARG A 163 16.28 15.81 -1.85
C ARG A 163 16.17 14.29 -1.76
N SER A 164 15.03 13.73 -2.18
CA SER A 164 14.79 12.29 -2.19
C SER A 164 15.79 11.48 -3.03
N VAL A 165 16.50 12.12 -3.96
CA VAL A 165 17.59 11.49 -4.74
C VAL A 165 18.84 11.18 -3.92
N SER A 166 18.97 11.75 -2.72
CA SER A 166 20.16 11.65 -1.86
C SER A 166 19.94 10.88 -0.56
N GLY A 167 18.93 9.98 -0.54
CA GLY A 167 18.60 9.18 0.64
C GLY A 167 19.29 7.82 0.69
N PRO A 168 19.01 7.02 1.73
CA PRO A 168 19.63 5.71 1.95
C PRO A 168 19.23 4.64 0.91
N PHE A 169 18.14 4.84 0.19
CA PHE A 169 17.65 3.91 -0.84
C PHE A 169 17.91 4.47 -2.24
N ALA A 170 18.06 3.58 -3.23
CA ALA A 170 18.27 3.97 -4.62
C ALA A 170 17.02 4.60 -5.23
N ALA A 171 15.83 4.24 -4.74
CA ALA A 171 14.56 4.80 -5.20
C ALA A 171 14.22 6.13 -4.50
N PRO A 172 14.07 7.25 -5.24
CA PRO A 172 13.61 8.52 -4.68
C PRO A 172 12.30 8.39 -3.89
N PHE A 173 11.32 7.63 -4.41
CA PHE A 173 10.04 7.43 -3.71
C PHE A 173 10.22 6.78 -2.32
N ALA A 174 11.17 5.86 -2.18
CA ALA A 174 11.43 5.16 -0.93
C ALA A 174 12.00 6.09 0.16
N ASN A 175 12.70 7.16 -0.25
CA ASN A 175 13.34 8.12 0.64
C ASN A 175 12.38 9.20 1.18
N LEU A 176 11.16 9.28 0.65
CA LEU A 176 10.15 10.25 1.05
C LEU A 176 9.60 10.00 2.46
N SER A 177 9.17 11.08 3.11
CA SER A 177 8.32 10.99 4.31
C SER A 177 6.94 10.39 3.97
N HIS A 178 6.26 9.84 4.98
CA HIS A 178 4.93 9.26 4.79
C HIS A 178 3.93 10.25 4.18
N ALA A 179 3.93 11.49 4.66
CA ALA A 179 3.08 12.56 4.12
C ALA A 179 3.41 12.90 2.66
N ALA A 180 4.69 12.91 2.27
CA ALA A 180 5.08 13.15 0.89
C ALA A 180 4.68 11.98 -0.05
N LYS A 181 4.72 10.73 0.43
CA LYS A 181 4.19 9.58 -0.32
C LYS A 181 2.68 9.69 -0.51
N ALA A 182 1.93 10.09 0.52
CA ALA A 182 0.49 10.35 0.40
C ALA A 182 0.20 11.44 -0.64
N GLN A 183 0.98 12.53 -0.64
CA GLN A 183 0.88 13.60 -1.63
C GLN A 183 1.14 13.10 -3.06
N VAL A 184 2.10 12.19 -3.26
CA VAL A 184 2.36 11.55 -4.56
C VAL A 184 1.14 10.76 -5.04
N PHE A 185 0.54 9.93 -4.19
CA PHE A 185 -0.66 9.18 -4.56
C PHE A 185 -1.86 10.08 -4.84
N GLU A 186 -2.05 11.16 -4.08
CA GLU A 186 -3.08 12.17 -4.33
C GLU A 186 -2.90 12.81 -5.72
N TRP A 187 -1.67 13.19 -6.09
CA TRP A 187 -1.39 13.73 -7.41
C TRP A 187 -1.67 12.72 -8.52
N LEU A 188 -1.32 11.46 -8.31
CA LEU A 188 -1.56 10.43 -9.31
C LEU A 188 -3.07 10.13 -9.49
N ASP A 189 -3.88 10.24 -8.44
CA ASP A 189 -5.33 10.06 -8.55
C ASP A 189 -6.02 11.28 -9.21
N THR A 190 -5.53 12.49 -8.89
CA THR A 190 -6.15 13.75 -9.31
C THR A 190 -5.59 14.35 -10.60
N ASP A 191 -4.50 13.83 -11.18
CA ASP A 191 -3.95 14.35 -12.44
C ASP A 191 -4.96 14.14 -13.59
N PRO A 192 -5.49 15.23 -14.20
CA PRO A 192 -6.46 15.15 -15.28
C PRO A 192 -5.95 14.38 -16.51
N ARG A 193 -4.63 14.25 -16.68
CA ARG A 193 -4.02 13.51 -17.79
C ARG A 193 -4.28 12.02 -17.72
N PHE A 194 -4.60 11.49 -16.55
CA PHE A 194 -4.90 10.07 -16.36
C PHE A 194 -6.40 9.76 -16.45
N GLU A 195 -7.27 10.78 -16.57
CA GLU A 195 -8.71 10.56 -16.71
C GLU A 195 -9.05 9.73 -17.94
N GLY A 196 -9.85 8.68 -17.73
CA GLY A 196 -10.25 7.74 -18.79
C GLY A 196 -9.19 6.72 -19.21
N LEU A 197 -7.98 6.78 -18.66
CA LEU A 197 -6.92 5.81 -18.95
C LEU A 197 -6.95 4.61 -17.97
N VAL A 198 -6.57 3.43 -18.47
CA VAL A 198 -6.32 2.23 -17.62
C VAL A 198 -5.30 2.53 -16.53
N LEU A 199 -4.35 3.43 -16.81
CA LEU A 199 -3.33 3.85 -15.85
C LEU A 199 -3.93 4.39 -14.54
N LYS A 200 -5.04 5.12 -14.58
CA LYS A 200 -5.70 5.62 -13.36
C LYS A 200 -6.19 4.49 -12.47
N PHE A 201 -6.76 3.43 -13.06
CA PHE A 201 -7.17 2.25 -12.32
C PHE A 201 -5.97 1.51 -11.72
N VAL A 202 -4.90 1.35 -12.49
CA VAL A 202 -3.68 0.65 -12.04
C VAL A 202 -3.04 1.41 -10.87
N VAL A 203 -2.92 2.73 -10.96
CA VAL A 203 -2.31 3.52 -9.88
C VAL A 203 -3.15 3.46 -8.60
N ASN A 204 -4.47 3.58 -8.71
CA ASN A 204 -5.37 3.45 -7.56
C ASN A 204 -5.36 2.03 -6.96
N ALA A 205 -4.99 1.02 -7.74
CA ALA A 205 -4.82 -0.34 -7.25
C ALA A 205 -3.51 -0.56 -6.49
N ILE A 206 -2.49 0.30 -6.64
CA ILE A 206 -1.16 0.07 -6.02
C ILE A 206 -1.25 -0.10 -4.50
N PRO A 207 -1.89 0.81 -3.72
CA PRO A 207 -1.97 0.63 -2.27
C PRO A 207 -2.75 -0.63 -1.88
N THR A 208 -3.80 -0.95 -2.63
CA THR A 208 -4.63 -2.15 -2.42
C THR A 208 -3.84 -3.43 -2.66
N LEU A 209 -3.07 -3.51 -3.75
CA LEU A 209 -2.23 -4.66 -4.06
C LEU A 209 -1.08 -4.80 -3.06
N ALA A 210 -0.52 -3.68 -2.58
CA ALA A 210 0.47 -3.70 -1.52
C ALA A 210 -0.11 -4.19 -0.19
N ALA A 211 -1.32 -3.76 0.18
CA ALA A 211 -2.04 -4.30 1.34
C ALA A 211 -2.29 -5.81 1.17
N PHE A 212 -2.76 -6.25 0.00
CA PHE A 212 -2.95 -7.66 -0.29
C PHE A 212 -1.66 -8.46 -0.11
N ALA A 213 -0.54 -7.98 -0.65
CA ALA A 213 0.76 -8.64 -0.48
C ALA A 213 1.18 -8.70 0.99
N ALA A 214 1.07 -7.58 1.74
CA ALA A 214 1.46 -7.49 3.15
C ALA A 214 0.62 -8.38 4.08
N PHE A 215 -0.69 -8.46 3.84
CA PHE A 215 -1.62 -9.21 4.69
C PHE A 215 -1.82 -10.66 4.24
N SER A 216 -1.22 -11.08 3.13
CA SER A 216 -1.23 -12.48 2.68
C SER A 216 -0.21 -13.36 3.42
N GLU A 217 -0.29 -14.67 3.15
CA GLU A 217 0.62 -15.68 3.67
C GLU A 217 2.02 -15.64 3.05
N VAL A 218 2.28 -14.77 2.07
CA VAL A 218 3.53 -14.74 1.29
C VAL A 218 4.79 -14.70 2.17
N SER A 219 4.74 -13.97 3.28
CA SER A 219 5.85 -13.85 4.24
C SER A 219 6.31 -15.18 4.87
N ALA A 220 5.44 -16.19 4.87
CA ALA A 220 5.71 -17.50 5.47
C ALA A 220 5.30 -18.68 4.57
N TYR A 221 4.87 -18.46 3.32
CA TYR A 221 4.41 -19.54 2.45
C TYR A 221 5.54 -20.14 1.61
N ASN A 222 5.79 -21.44 1.79
CA ASN A 222 6.71 -22.19 0.95
C ASN A 222 5.96 -22.80 -0.24
N ARG A 223 6.18 -22.25 -1.43
CA ARG A 223 5.49 -22.66 -2.66
C ARG A 223 5.82 -24.09 -3.11
N THR A 224 7.04 -24.57 -2.87
CA THR A 224 7.46 -25.92 -3.27
C THR A 224 6.80 -26.99 -2.41
N ARG A 225 6.74 -26.75 -1.10
CA ARG A 225 6.10 -27.68 -0.14
C ARG A 225 4.60 -27.46 -0.01
N ARG A 226 4.10 -26.31 -0.45
CA ARG A 226 2.71 -25.84 -0.25
C ARG A 226 2.30 -25.77 1.22
N GLU A 227 3.24 -25.37 2.07
CA GLU A 227 3.10 -25.34 3.53
C GLU A 227 3.52 -23.96 4.06
N LEU A 228 2.97 -23.57 5.21
CA LEU A 228 3.46 -22.42 5.97
C LEU A 228 4.70 -22.81 6.77
N THR A 229 5.78 -22.04 6.65
CA THR A 229 7.04 -22.26 7.37
C THR A 229 7.12 -21.49 8.69
N GLY A 230 6.06 -20.75 9.04
CA GLY A 230 5.97 -19.93 10.23
C GLY A 230 4.64 -19.18 10.27
N ARG A 231 4.49 -18.27 11.25
CA ARG A 231 3.31 -17.41 11.34
C ARG A 231 3.42 -16.26 10.33
N PRO A 232 2.46 -16.10 9.39
CA PRO A 232 2.47 -14.98 8.46
C PRO A 232 2.29 -13.63 9.17
N VAL A 233 2.91 -12.59 8.63
CA VAL A 233 2.79 -11.22 9.16
C VAL A 233 1.34 -10.73 9.14
N GLY A 234 0.59 -11.01 8.07
CA GLY A 234 -0.83 -10.66 7.99
C GLY A 234 -1.66 -11.22 9.14
N TRP A 235 -1.31 -12.42 9.62
CA TRP A 235 -2.00 -13.05 10.75
C TRP A 235 -1.60 -12.40 12.07
N GLU A 236 -0.35 -11.99 12.23
CA GLU A 236 0.11 -11.26 13.41
C GLU A 236 -0.54 -9.87 13.50
N LEU A 237 -0.57 -9.13 12.38
CA LEU A 237 -1.15 -7.79 12.29
C LEU A 237 -2.66 -7.80 12.57
N SER A 238 -3.38 -8.78 12.03
CA SER A 238 -4.83 -8.95 12.23
C SER A 238 -5.21 -9.67 13.52
N ARG A 239 -4.23 -10.22 14.26
CA ARG A 239 -4.45 -11.16 15.37
C ARG A 239 -5.27 -12.38 14.97
N TYR A 240 -5.18 -12.81 13.71
CA TYR A 240 -5.83 -14.01 13.24
C TYR A 240 -5.29 -15.24 13.99
N ALA A 241 -6.21 -16.06 14.49
CA ALA A 241 -5.91 -17.26 15.27
C ALA A 241 -5.45 -18.44 14.40
N GLY A 242 -5.61 -18.32 13.07
CA GLY A 242 -5.36 -19.38 12.11
C GLY A 242 -6.67 -20.03 11.63
N PRO A 243 -6.58 -21.03 10.74
CA PRO A 243 -7.73 -21.74 10.23
C PRO A 243 -8.52 -22.39 11.37
N SER A 244 -9.85 -22.19 11.37
CA SER A 244 -10.77 -22.81 12.33
C SER A 244 -11.23 -24.20 11.88
N ASP A 245 -10.38 -24.97 11.20
CA ASP A 245 -10.75 -26.31 10.76
C ASP A 245 -10.91 -27.23 11.97
N GLY A 246 -12.10 -27.83 12.13
CA GLY A 246 -12.38 -28.85 13.15
C GLY A 246 -12.82 -28.32 14.52
N TRP A 247 -13.42 -27.13 14.60
CA TRP A 247 -14.17 -26.75 15.81
C TRP A 247 -15.41 -27.63 15.93
N ASP A 248 -15.66 -28.19 17.12
CA ASP A 248 -16.81 -29.07 17.39
C ASP A 248 -18.17 -28.42 17.01
N GLU A 249 -18.21 -27.08 16.97
CA GLU A 249 -19.36 -26.26 16.59
C GLU A 249 -19.70 -26.32 15.09
N PHE A 250 -18.72 -26.69 14.25
CA PHE A 250 -18.83 -26.76 12.79
C PHE A 250 -18.73 -28.21 12.30
N LEU A 251 -19.56 -29.10 12.86
CA LEU A 251 -19.89 -30.37 12.22
C LEU A 251 -20.62 -30.06 10.90
N GLY A 252 -19.86 -30.02 9.80
CA GLY A 252 -20.43 -29.85 8.47
C GLY A 252 -21.45 -30.94 8.20
N TYR A 253 -22.69 -30.55 7.89
CA TYR A 253 -23.66 -31.46 7.30
C TYR A 253 -23.20 -31.81 5.88
N TYR A 254 -22.41 -32.87 5.77
CA TYR A 254 -22.05 -33.46 4.49
C TYR A 254 -22.52 -34.93 4.48
N GLY A 255 -23.66 -35.16 3.83
CA GLY A 255 -24.40 -36.41 3.86
C GLY A 255 -25.87 -36.12 4.17
N GLU A 256 -26.77 -36.79 3.45
CA GLU A 256 -28.21 -36.59 3.53
C GLU A 256 -28.69 -36.59 4.99
N ILE A 257 -29.24 -35.45 5.42
CA ILE A 257 -29.92 -35.35 6.71
C ILE A 257 -31.26 -36.06 6.52
N ASP A 258 -31.41 -37.26 7.06
CA ASP A 258 -32.70 -37.66 7.59
C ASP A 258 -32.85 -36.94 8.93
N GLU A 259 -33.87 -36.09 9.01
CA GLU A 259 -34.28 -35.35 10.18
C GLU A 259 -34.41 -36.28 11.40
N VAL A 260 -33.69 -36.00 12.48
CA VAL A 260 -33.91 -36.71 13.75
C VAL A 260 -35.01 -35.96 14.51
N GLU A 261 -36.23 -36.49 14.45
CA GLU A 261 -37.33 -36.05 15.30
C GLU A 261 -36.97 -36.22 16.80
N GLY A 262 -36.96 -35.09 17.51
CA GLY A 262 -37.36 -34.84 18.91
C GLY A 262 -37.07 -35.85 20.02
#